data_AF-A0AAW2WZF7-F1
#
_entry.id   AF-A0AAW2WZF7-F1
#
_cell.length_a   1.000
_cell.length_b   1.000
_cell.length_c   1.000
_cell.angle_alpha   90.00
_cell.angle_beta   90.00
_cell.angle_gamma   90.00
#
_symmetry.space_group_name_H-M   'P 1'
#
loop_
_entity.id
_entity.type
_entity.pdbx_description
1 polymer ?
#
loop_
_entity_poly.entity_id
_entity_poly.type
_entity_poly.pdbx_seq_one_letter_code
_entity_poly.pdbx_strand_id
1 'polypeptide(L)'
;MILHLQIPFPSRHTRNALKNHVSSLPTVTGDSGLKFRQKLLFLQSLKVNTTKALQLNPNLRAAPLSTLHSITQCLSSMGLGLSAIGRILDIVESTLMPKIEYLVGLGIEYEEVRNMVLRSPGLLTFSVENNYKPKAEYFLKEMNGDLEEIKRFPQYFSFSLERKIKPRHQLLMEHGVSMSLSAMLKVSDGEFNVRLLEKRLLMAQERRL
;
A
#
# COMPACT_ATOMS: atom_id res chain seq x y z
N MET A 1 63.13 -45.58 6.16
CA MET A 1 62.63 -44.94 4.93
C MET A 1 62.16 -43.54 5.28
N ILE A 2 63.00 -42.51 5.06
CA ILE A 2 62.62 -41.10 5.20
C ILE A 2 63.15 -40.40 3.96
N LEU A 3 62.24 -39.95 3.09
CA LEU A 3 62.54 -39.25 1.84
C LEU A 3 62.82 -37.78 2.13
N HIS A 4 64.03 -37.34 1.75
CA HIS A 4 64.40 -35.93 1.59
C HIS A 4 63.68 -35.36 0.35
N LEU A 5 62.96 -34.24 0.51
CA LEU A 5 62.52 -33.41 -0.62
C LEU A 5 63.19 -32.03 -0.52
N GLN A 6 64.12 -31.79 -1.45
CA GLN A 6 64.80 -30.51 -1.67
C GLN A 6 63.85 -29.49 -2.32
N ILE A 7 63.80 -28.29 -1.76
CA ILE A 7 63.18 -27.11 -2.36
C ILE A 7 64.26 -26.33 -3.12
N PRO A 8 64.08 -25.96 -4.40
CA PRO A 8 65.06 -25.14 -5.12
C PRO A 8 64.87 -23.64 -4.82
N PHE A 9 65.99 -22.95 -4.61
CA PHE A 9 66.06 -21.48 -4.53
C PHE A 9 65.99 -20.84 -5.93
N PRO A 10 65.42 -19.63 -6.08
CA PRO A 10 65.39 -18.93 -7.36
C PRO A 10 66.71 -18.17 -7.61
N SER A 11 67.21 -18.29 -8.84
CA SER A 11 68.44 -17.63 -9.32
C SER A 11 68.23 -16.13 -9.56
N ARG A 12 69.21 -15.33 -9.16
CA ARG A 12 69.33 -13.88 -9.41
C ARG A 12 69.74 -13.62 -10.87
N HIS A 13 69.38 -12.43 -11.36
CA HIS A 13 69.55 -11.88 -12.73
C HIS A 13 68.31 -12.12 -13.61
N THR A 14 67.39 -11.16 -13.70
CA THR A 14 67.58 -9.95 -14.51
C THR A 14 67.05 -8.68 -13.85
N ARG A 15 67.93 -7.68 -13.75
CA ARG A 15 67.57 -6.27 -13.51
C ARG A 15 67.06 -5.65 -14.82
N ASN A 16 66.17 -4.69 -14.66
CA ASN A 16 65.77 -3.63 -15.60
C ASN A 16 64.61 -3.92 -16.56
N ALA A 17 63.40 -3.73 -16.03
CA ALA A 17 62.35 -2.96 -16.70
C ALA A 17 61.55 -2.18 -15.64
N LEU A 18 62.20 -1.20 -15.01
CA LEU A 18 61.50 -0.09 -14.35
C LEU A 18 60.94 0.80 -15.46
N LYS A 19 59.61 0.89 -15.54
CA LYS A 19 58.83 2.13 -15.50
C LYS A 19 57.41 1.85 -16.01
N ASN A 20 56.45 2.45 -15.32
CA ASN A 20 55.01 2.49 -15.62
C ASN A 20 54.16 1.38 -14.99
N HIS A 21 54.05 1.43 -13.67
CA HIS A 21 52.74 1.29 -13.04
C HIS A 21 52.73 2.14 -11.77
N VAL A 22 52.27 3.38 -11.91
CA VAL A 22 51.68 4.10 -10.78
C VAL A 22 50.51 3.22 -10.34
N SER A 23 50.65 2.61 -9.17
CA SER A 23 49.60 1.86 -8.50
C SER A 23 48.43 2.81 -8.24
N SER A 24 47.43 2.78 -9.10
CA SER A 24 46.09 3.23 -8.75
C SER A 24 45.64 2.39 -7.55
N LEU A 25 45.43 3.05 -6.41
CA LEU A 25 44.64 2.47 -5.31
C LEU A 25 43.35 1.87 -5.89
N PRO A 26 42.86 0.73 -5.36
CA PRO A 26 41.51 0.31 -5.69
C PRO A 26 40.58 1.43 -5.23
N THR A 27 39.96 2.13 -6.19
CA THR A 27 38.85 3.02 -5.91
C THR A 27 37.78 2.20 -5.23
N VAL A 28 37.69 2.36 -3.90
CA VAL A 28 36.54 1.91 -3.12
C VAL A 28 35.31 2.39 -3.88
N THR A 29 34.39 1.47 -4.13
CA THR A 29 33.05 1.69 -4.67
C THR A 29 32.26 2.62 -3.73
N GLY A 30 32.62 3.90 -3.71
CA GLY A 30 32.23 4.85 -2.65
C GLY A 30 30.76 5.27 -2.69
N ASP A 31 30.07 5.03 -3.81
CA ASP A 31 28.74 5.57 -4.04
C ASP A 31 27.61 4.55 -3.77
N SER A 32 27.84 3.26 -3.99
CA SER A 32 26.79 2.24 -3.81
C SER A 32 26.40 2.06 -2.33
N GLY A 33 27.39 2.05 -1.43
CA GLY A 33 27.16 2.01 0.01
C GLY A 33 26.47 3.27 0.54
N LEU A 34 26.84 4.45 0.03
CA LEU A 34 26.19 5.72 0.36
C LEU A 34 24.74 5.76 -0.14
N LYS A 35 24.49 5.37 -1.39
CA LYS A 35 23.14 5.26 -1.97
C LYS A 35 22.26 4.28 -1.20
N PHE A 36 22.82 3.14 -0.78
CA PHE A 36 22.09 2.18 0.04
C PHE A 36 21.75 2.75 1.42
N ARG A 37 22.69 3.44 2.08
CA ARG A 37 22.46 4.13 3.36
C ARG A 37 21.39 5.22 3.24
N GLN A 38 21.44 6.03 2.18
CA GLN A 38 20.41 7.05 1.90
C GLN A 38 19.03 6.41 1.73
N LYS A 39 18.95 5.28 1.02
CA LYS A 39 17.70 4.52 0.88
C LYS A 39 17.16 4.04 2.23
N LEU A 40 18.02 3.52 3.10
CA LEU A 40 17.63 3.09 4.45
C LEU A 40 17.07 4.24 5.28
N LEU A 41 17.77 5.38 5.30
CA LEU A 41 17.33 6.58 6.03
C LEU A 41 15.99 7.10 5.49
N PHE A 42 15.80 7.08 4.17
CA PHE A 42 14.53 7.45 3.55
C PHE A 42 13.39 6.54 3.99
N LEU A 43 13.57 5.21 3.89
CA LEU A 43 12.56 4.26 4.33
C LEU A 43 12.25 4.39 5.83
N GLN A 44 13.27 4.64 6.67
CA GLN A 44 13.08 4.93 8.10
C GLN A 44 12.27 6.20 8.34
N SER A 45 12.48 7.26 7.54
CA SER A 45 11.69 8.50 7.63
C SER A 45 10.19 8.29 7.36
N LEU A 46 9.86 7.26 6.57
CA LEU A 46 8.50 6.82 6.29
C LEU A 46 7.96 5.83 7.34
N LYS A 47 8.74 5.51 8.38
CA LYS A 47 8.43 4.50 9.40
C LYS A 47 8.28 3.07 8.83
N VAL A 48 8.97 2.77 7.72
CA VAL A 48 9.05 1.42 7.15
C VAL A 48 9.96 0.55 8.03
N ASN A 49 9.59 -0.71 8.28
CA ASN A 49 10.52 -1.67 8.88
C ASN A 49 11.52 -2.11 7.81
N THR A 50 12.64 -1.37 7.70
CA THR A 50 13.62 -1.55 6.62
C THR A 50 14.17 -2.97 6.52
N THR A 51 14.36 -3.64 7.67
CA THR A 51 14.89 -5.00 7.71
C THR A 51 13.91 -5.97 7.07
N LYS A 52 12.66 -5.96 7.52
CA LYS A 52 11.60 -6.82 6.99
C LYS A 52 11.31 -6.50 5.52
N ALA A 53 11.13 -5.22 5.20
CA ALA A 53 10.74 -4.77 3.86
C ALA A 53 11.78 -5.16 2.80
N LEU A 54 13.07 -4.93 3.06
CA LEU A 54 14.14 -5.26 2.11
C LEU A 54 14.43 -6.76 2.01
N GLN A 55 14.10 -7.55 3.04
CA GLN A 55 14.22 -9.01 3.01
C GLN A 55 13.09 -9.66 2.23
N LEU A 56 11.85 -9.21 2.46
CA LEU A 56 10.66 -9.85 1.93
C LEU A 56 10.18 -9.25 0.60
N ASN A 57 10.61 -8.03 0.23
CA ASN A 57 10.24 -7.37 -1.02
C ASN A 57 11.48 -7.17 -1.92
N PRO A 58 11.78 -8.13 -2.82
CA PRO A 58 12.91 -8.04 -3.75
C PRO A 58 12.85 -6.81 -4.65
N ASN A 59 11.65 -6.39 -5.05
CA ASN A 59 11.42 -5.21 -5.90
C ASN A 59 11.78 -3.92 -5.16
N LEU A 60 11.40 -3.80 -3.89
CA LEU A 60 11.80 -2.66 -3.05
C LEU A 60 13.32 -2.59 -2.85
N ARG A 61 13.96 -3.75 -2.65
CA ARG A 61 15.41 -3.86 -2.53
C ARG A 61 16.11 -3.39 -3.80
N ALA A 62 15.64 -3.83 -4.97
CA ALA A 62 16.20 -3.50 -6.27
C ALA A 62 15.89 -2.07 -6.74
N ALA A 63 14.75 -1.48 -6.34
CA ALA A 63 14.29 -0.18 -6.80
C ALA A 63 15.27 0.97 -6.46
N PRO A 64 15.61 1.87 -7.38
CA PRO A 64 16.39 3.07 -7.07
C PRO A 64 15.73 3.98 -6.02
N LEU A 65 16.52 4.71 -5.24
CA LEU A 65 15.99 5.67 -4.26
C LEU A 65 15.11 6.75 -4.93
N SER A 66 15.46 7.19 -6.13
CA SER A 66 14.67 8.13 -6.92
C SER A 66 13.24 7.61 -7.18
N THR A 67 13.08 6.32 -7.48
CA THR A 67 11.77 5.69 -7.66
C THR A 67 10.94 5.78 -6.38
N LEU A 68 11.55 5.57 -5.21
CA LEU A 68 10.85 5.66 -3.92
C LEU A 68 10.43 7.09 -3.59
N HIS A 69 11.25 8.09 -3.94
CA HIS A 69 10.87 9.50 -3.86
C HIS A 69 9.69 9.83 -4.77
N SER A 70 9.71 9.38 -6.03
CA SER A 70 8.60 9.61 -6.97
C SER A 70 7.30 8.98 -6.50
N ILE A 71 7.35 7.73 -6.01
CA ILE A 71 6.18 7.05 -5.44
C ILE A 71 5.66 7.82 -4.21
N THR A 72 6.55 8.22 -3.31
CA THR A 72 6.17 8.96 -2.09
C THR A 72 5.57 10.31 -2.43
N GLN A 73 6.12 11.04 -3.40
CA GLN A 73 5.59 12.32 -3.86
C GLN A 73 4.21 12.16 -4.50
N CYS A 74 4.04 11.16 -5.36
CA CYS A 74 2.77 10.83 -5.98
C CYS A 74 1.70 10.52 -4.92
N LEU A 75 1.99 9.60 -3.99
CA LEU A 75 1.06 9.24 -2.93
C LEU A 75 0.76 10.41 -1.98
N SER A 76 1.74 11.27 -1.70
CA SER A 76 1.53 12.49 -0.92
C SER A 76 0.59 13.46 -1.65
N SER A 77 0.74 13.62 -2.97
CA SER A 77 -0.15 14.46 -3.78
C SER A 77 -1.60 13.94 -3.82
N MET A 78 -1.79 12.63 -3.60
CA MET A 78 -3.10 12.00 -3.43
C MET A 78 -3.68 12.18 -2.01
N GLY A 79 -3.00 12.94 -1.13
CA GLY A 79 -3.43 13.20 0.24
C GLY A 79 -3.09 12.09 1.24
N LEU A 80 -2.20 11.15 0.89
CA LEU A 80 -1.76 10.11 1.83
C LEU A 80 -0.67 10.65 2.75
N GLY A 81 -0.87 10.53 4.06
CA GLY A 81 0.16 10.87 5.04
C GLY A 81 1.35 9.91 5.00
N LEU A 82 2.54 10.38 5.42
CA LEU A 82 3.80 9.60 5.40
C LEU A 82 3.68 8.22 6.06
N SER A 83 2.88 8.09 7.12
CA SER A 83 2.61 6.80 7.79
C SER A 83 1.85 5.81 6.89
N ALA A 84 0.89 6.28 6.09
CA ALA A 84 0.18 5.43 5.14
C ALA A 84 1.10 5.02 3.98
N ILE A 85 1.94 5.95 3.51
CA ILE A 85 2.92 5.70 2.45
C ILE A 85 3.95 4.67 2.89
N GLY A 86 4.52 4.82 4.09
CA GLY A 86 5.44 3.83 4.65
C GLY A 86 4.82 2.45 4.73
N ARG A 87 3.57 2.34 5.18
CA ARG A 87 2.85 1.06 5.15
C ARG A 87 2.73 0.51 3.74
N ILE A 88 2.42 1.32 2.73
CA ILE A 88 2.33 0.86 1.32
C ILE A 88 3.68 0.30 0.83
N LEU A 89 4.78 0.97 1.13
CA LEU A 89 6.13 0.51 0.75
C LEU A 89 6.59 -0.73 1.54
N ASP A 90 6.15 -0.89 2.79
CA ASP A 90 6.44 -2.06 3.64
C ASP A 90 5.67 -3.31 3.21
N ILE A 91 4.56 -3.15 2.48
CA ILE A 91 3.75 -4.27 2.03
C ILE A 91 4.51 -5.05 0.94
N VAL A 92 4.61 -6.35 1.17
CA VAL A 92 5.21 -7.31 0.24
C VAL A 92 4.15 -7.73 -0.78
N GLU A 93 4.57 -8.04 -2.00
CA GLU A 93 3.69 -8.56 -3.05
C GLU A 93 2.82 -9.74 -2.56
N SER A 94 3.39 -10.68 -1.80
CA SER A 94 2.68 -11.79 -1.16
C SER A 94 1.60 -11.37 -0.15
N THR A 95 1.65 -10.14 0.35
CA THR A 95 0.64 -9.56 1.24
C THR A 95 -0.38 -8.67 0.50
N LEU A 96 -0.08 -8.28 -0.75
CA LEU A 96 -1.01 -7.60 -1.65
C LEU A 96 -1.97 -8.59 -2.30
N MET A 97 -1.43 -9.71 -2.78
CA MET A 97 -2.20 -10.70 -3.55
C MET A 97 -3.45 -11.19 -2.82
N PRO A 98 -3.41 -11.56 -1.51
CA PRO A 98 -4.62 -11.97 -0.80
C PRO A 98 -5.72 -10.90 -0.76
N LYS A 99 -5.37 -9.61 -0.84
CA LYS A 99 -6.33 -8.50 -0.83
C LYS A 99 -6.98 -8.33 -2.19
N ILE A 100 -6.19 -8.46 -3.25
CA ILE A 100 -6.67 -8.42 -4.64
C ILE A 100 -7.54 -9.64 -4.91
N GLU A 101 -7.05 -10.83 -4.57
CA GLU A 101 -7.78 -12.10 -4.66
C GLU A 101 -9.09 -12.07 -3.89
N TYR A 102 -9.11 -11.48 -2.70
CA TYR A 102 -10.35 -11.31 -1.95
C TYR A 102 -11.37 -10.45 -2.70
N LEU A 103 -10.95 -9.28 -3.21
CA LEU A 103 -11.85 -8.38 -3.96
C LEU A 103 -12.34 -9.03 -5.26
N VAL A 104 -11.46 -9.76 -5.95
CA VAL A 104 -11.84 -10.54 -7.14
C VAL A 104 -12.80 -11.68 -6.77
N GLY A 105 -12.55 -12.35 -5.64
CA GLY A 105 -13.40 -13.41 -5.10
C GLY A 105 -14.78 -12.95 -4.65
N LEU A 106 -15.01 -11.64 -4.48
CA LEU A 106 -16.36 -11.08 -4.32
C LEU A 106 -17.15 -11.06 -5.64
N GLY A 107 -16.49 -11.26 -6.78
CA GLY A 107 -17.07 -11.14 -8.12
C GLY A 107 -16.72 -9.84 -8.86
N ILE A 108 -15.73 -9.08 -8.39
CA ILE A 108 -15.24 -7.88 -9.07
C ILE A 108 -14.15 -8.28 -10.07
N GLU A 109 -14.20 -7.79 -11.30
CA GLU A 109 -13.17 -8.13 -12.29
C GLU A 109 -11.81 -7.57 -11.90
N TYR A 110 -10.73 -8.27 -12.26
CA TYR A 110 -9.37 -7.87 -11.92
C TYR A 110 -9.04 -6.43 -12.37
N GLU A 111 -9.43 -6.05 -13.59
CA GLU A 111 -9.19 -4.71 -14.12
C GLU A 111 -9.98 -3.64 -13.34
N GLU A 112 -11.16 -3.98 -12.84
CA GLU A 112 -11.94 -3.09 -11.98
C GLU A 112 -11.31 -2.94 -10.60
N VAL A 113 -10.80 -4.03 -10.01
CA VAL A 113 -10.02 -3.98 -8.76
C VAL A 113 -8.78 -3.10 -8.94
N ARG A 114 -8.06 -3.25 -10.05
CA ARG A 114 -6.93 -2.38 -10.40
C ARG A 114 -7.36 -0.90 -10.44
N ASN A 115 -8.46 -0.59 -11.12
CA ASN A 115 -9.01 0.77 -11.20
C ASN A 115 -9.49 1.32 -9.85
N MET A 116 -10.01 0.47 -8.97
CA MET A 116 -10.36 0.83 -7.59
C MET A 116 -9.11 1.19 -6.78
N VAL A 117 -8.04 0.38 -6.89
CA VAL A 117 -6.77 0.61 -6.19
C VAL A 117 -6.10 1.90 -6.66
N LEU A 118 -6.13 2.20 -7.97
CA LEU A 118 -5.59 3.45 -8.50
C LEU A 118 -6.30 4.69 -7.92
N ARG A 119 -7.64 4.63 -7.77
CA ARG A 119 -8.44 5.71 -7.19
C ARG A 119 -8.41 5.75 -5.66
N SER A 120 -8.09 4.63 -5.01
CA SER A 120 -8.08 4.50 -3.56
C SER A 120 -6.96 3.55 -3.12
N PRO A 121 -5.68 3.99 -3.14
CA PRO A 121 -4.54 3.14 -2.79
C PRO A 121 -4.59 2.59 -1.37
N GLY A 122 -5.33 3.26 -0.48
CA GLY A 122 -5.57 2.83 0.90
C GLY A 122 -6.20 1.43 1.02
N LEU A 123 -6.87 0.95 -0.03
CA LEU A 123 -7.38 -0.44 -0.12
C LEU A 123 -6.29 -1.47 0.20
N LEU A 124 -5.07 -1.26 -0.29
CA LEU A 124 -3.96 -2.17 -0.08
C LEU A 124 -3.52 -2.25 1.40
N THR A 125 -3.94 -1.30 2.23
CA THR A 125 -3.55 -1.24 3.64
C THR A 125 -4.53 -1.94 4.58
N PHE A 126 -5.72 -2.32 4.14
CA PHE A 126 -6.75 -2.92 4.99
C PHE A 126 -6.60 -4.43 5.16
N SER A 127 -6.96 -4.96 6.33
CA SER A 127 -6.96 -6.40 6.59
C SER A 127 -8.13 -7.08 5.88
N VAL A 128 -7.90 -8.24 5.26
CA VAL A 128 -8.98 -9.05 4.68
C VAL A 128 -9.94 -9.51 5.78
N GLU A 129 -9.42 -10.16 6.82
CA GLU A 129 -10.23 -10.73 7.91
C GLU A 129 -10.91 -9.66 8.76
N ASN A 130 -10.17 -8.61 9.14
CA ASN A 130 -10.64 -7.65 10.14
C ASN A 130 -11.29 -6.40 9.54
N ASN A 131 -11.30 -6.24 8.21
CA ASN A 131 -11.89 -5.07 7.57
C ASN A 131 -12.75 -5.46 6.37
N TYR A 132 -12.18 -6.11 5.36
CA TYR A 132 -12.93 -6.41 4.14
C TYR A 132 -14.09 -7.36 4.37
N LYS A 133 -13.83 -8.55 4.92
CA LYS A 133 -14.85 -9.57 5.20
C LYS A 133 -16.06 -9.02 5.95
N PRO A 134 -15.91 -8.44 7.17
CA PRO A 134 -17.08 -8.01 7.93
C PRO A 134 -17.85 -6.86 7.25
N LYS A 135 -17.18 -5.99 6.49
CA LYS A 135 -17.84 -4.86 5.81
C LYS A 135 -18.51 -5.27 4.51
N ALA A 136 -17.89 -6.16 3.74
CA ALA A 136 -18.47 -6.71 2.52
C ALA A 136 -19.69 -7.58 2.87
N GLU A 137 -19.58 -8.41 3.91
CA GLU A 137 -20.70 -9.21 4.40
C GLU A 137 -21.88 -8.34 4.83
N TYR A 138 -21.63 -7.31 5.66
CA TYR A 138 -22.68 -6.38 6.07
C TYR A 138 -23.33 -5.67 4.87
N PHE A 139 -22.52 -5.20 3.92
CA PHE A 139 -23.03 -4.50 2.75
C PHE A 139 -23.91 -5.40 1.86
N LEU A 140 -23.43 -6.61 1.57
CA LEU A 140 -24.13 -7.51 0.65
C LEU A 140 -25.35 -8.18 1.30
N LYS A 141 -25.27 -8.55 2.58
CA LYS A 141 -26.34 -9.30 3.26
C LYS A 141 -27.33 -8.42 4.01
N GLU A 142 -26.86 -7.39 4.71
CA GLU A 142 -27.71 -6.57 5.59
C GLU A 142 -28.21 -5.30 4.89
N MET A 143 -27.35 -4.66 4.10
CA MET A 143 -27.74 -3.47 3.32
C MET A 143 -28.31 -3.82 1.95
N ASN A 144 -28.27 -5.10 1.57
CA ASN A 144 -28.71 -5.60 0.26
C ASN A 144 -28.08 -4.82 -0.91
N GLY A 145 -26.81 -4.43 -0.75
CA GLY A 145 -26.10 -3.52 -1.64
C GLY A 145 -25.51 -4.21 -2.88
N ASP A 146 -25.22 -3.40 -3.90
CA ASP A 146 -24.64 -3.83 -5.17
C ASP A 146 -23.12 -3.59 -5.20
N LEU A 147 -22.35 -4.59 -5.65
CA LEU A 147 -20.90 -4.47 -5.85
C LEU A 147 -20.54 -3.29 -6.76
N GLU A 148 -21.39 -2.91 -7.71
CA GLU A 148 -21.22 -1.68 -8.50
C GLU A 148 -21.01 -0.43 -7.63
N GLU A 149 -21.67 -0.37 -6.48
CA GLU A 149 -21.54 0.76 -5.57
C GLU A 149 -20.20 0.75 -4.83
N ILE A 150 -19.71 -0.43 -4.44
CA ILE A 150 -18.35 -0.60 -3.90
C ILE A 150 -17.31 -0.21 -4.96
N LYS A 151 -17.51 -0.63 -6.22
CA LYS A 151 -16.63 -0.24 -7.33
C LYS A 151 -16.60 1.26 -7.50
N ARG A 152 -17.75 1.94 -7.49
CA ARG A 152 -17.81 3.40 -7.60
C ARG A 152 -17.22 4.11 -6.38
N PHE A 153 -17.39 3.54 -5.19
CA PHE A 153 -16.98 4.13 -3.92
C PHE A 153 -16.11 3.20 -3.04
N PRO A 154 -14.85 2.91 -3.47
CA PRO A 154 -13.96 2.00 -2.76
C PRO A 154 -13.58 2.50 -1.36
N GLN A 155 -13.73 3.81 -1.09
CA GLN A 155 -13.51 4.39 0.23
C GLN A 155 -14.49 3.86 1.29
N TYR A 156 -15.55 3.13 0.90
CA TYR A 156 -16.42 2.40 1.82
C TYR A 156 -15.61 1.64 2.91
N PHE A 157 -14.56 0.92 2.52
CA PHE A 157 -13.72 0.15 3.44
C PHE A 157 -12.88 0.98 4.42
N SER A 158 -12.79 2.29 4.21
CA SER A 158 -12.11 3.21 5.14
C SER A 158 -12.99 3.63 6.32
N PHE A 159 -14.32 3.57 6.19
CA PHE A 159 -15.23 3.97 7.27
C PHE A 159 -15.37 2.87 8.33
N SER A 160 -15.61 3.28 9.58
CA SER A 160 -15.83 2.33 10.67
C SER A 160 -17.18 1.62 10.49
N LEU A 161 -17.17 0.29 10.55
CA LEU A 161 -18.39 -0.51 10.47
C LEU A 161 -19.33 -0.19 11.63
N GLU A 162 -18.84 -0.29 12.86
CA GLU A 162 -19.63 -0.12 14.08
C GLU A 162 -19.97 1.35 14.39
N ARG A 163 -19.07 2.29 14.10
CA ARG A 163 -19.28 3.70 14.50
C ARG A 163 -19.95 4.55 13.44
N LYS A 164 -20.01 4.12 12.17
CA LYS A 164 -20.55 4.96 11.10
C LYS A 164 -21.45 4.21 10.12
N ILE A 165 -21.01 3.07 9.57
CA ILE A 165 -21.79 2.36 8.55
C ILE A 165 -23.10 1.83 9.14
N LYS A 166 -23.01 1.00 10.19
CA LYS A 166 -24.19 0.40 10.85
C LYS A 166 -25.17 1.46 11.39
N PRO A 167 -24.75 2.45 12.20
CA PRO A 167 -25.69 3.42 12.74
C PRO A 167 -26.42 4.24 11.67
N ARG A 168 -25.71 4.65 10.59
CA ARG A 168 -26.34 5.42 9.51
C ARG A 168 -27.28 4.57 8.68
N HIS A 169 -26.92 3.32 8.38
CA HIS A 169 -27.81 2.39 7.69
C HIS A 169 -29.09 2.11 8.50
N GLN A 170 -28.97 1.88 9.81
CA GLN A 170 -30.12 1.64 10.69
C GLN A 170 -31.07 2.85 10.72
N LEU A 171 -30.54 4.07 10.87
CA LEU A 171 -31.35 5.29 10.83
C LEU A 171 -32.07 5.48 9.50
N LEU A 172 -31.41 5.14 8.37
CA LEU A 172 -32.03 5.17 7.05
C LEU A 172 -33.20 4.18 6.96
N MET A 173 -33.00 2.94 7.43
CA MET A 173 -34.02 1.89 7.45
C MET A 173 -35.22 2.26 8.33
N GLU A 174 -34.99 2.78 9.54
CA GLU A 174 -36.05 3.22 10.47
C GLU A 174 -36.97 4.29 9.86
N HIS A 175 -36.41 5.13 8.98
CA HIS A 175 -37.15 6.20 8.31
C HIS A 175 -37.61 5.82 6.89
N GLY A 176 -37.31 4.59 6.44
CA GLY A 176 -37.60 4.12 5.08
C GLY A 176 -36.88 4.88 3.97
N VAL A 177 -35.78 5.58 4.28
CA VAL A 177 -35.03 6.41 3.34
C VAL A 177 -33.86 5.62 2.77
N SER A 178 -33.59 5.78 1.47
CA SER A 178 -32.37 5.25 0.84
C SER A 178 -31.46 6.36 0.33
N MET A 179 -30.15 6.09 0.37
CA MET A 179 -29.08 6.98 -0.08
C MET A 179 -27.92 6.15 -0.62
N SER A 180 -27.15 6.70 -1.58
CA SER A 180 -25.91 6.07 -1.99
C SER A 180 -24.86 6.09 -0.88
N LEU A 181 -23.93 5.13 -0.87
CA LEU A 181 -22.83 5.04 0.09
C LEU A 181 -22.05 6.35 0.20
N SER A 182 -21.76 6.99 -0.94
CA SER A 182 -21.03 8.27 -0.95
C SER A 182 -21.83 9.37 -0.27
N ALA A 183 -23.14 9.47 -0.54
CA ALA A 183 -24.01 10.47 0.08
C ALA A 183 -24.22 10.20 1.58
N MET A 184 -24.26 8.92 1.95
CA MET A 184 -24.42 8.45 3.33
C MET A 184 -23.14 8.62 4.16
N LEU A 185 -21.94 8.39 3.62
CA LEU A 185 -20.73 8.20 4.45
C LEU A 185 -19.71 9.34 4.38
N LYS A 186 -19.62 10.07 3.26
CA LYS A 186 -18.60 11.13 3.08
C LYS A 186 -18.84 12.34 3.98
N VAL A 187 -20.07 12.56 4.40
CA VAL A 187 -20.47 13.78 5.11
C VAL A 187 -20.33 13.67 6.62
N SER A 188 -20.30 14.82 7.29
CA SER A 188 -20.35 14.92 8.76
C SER A 188 -21.66 14.35 9.31
N ASP A 189 -21.74 14.16 10.62
CA ASP A 189 -22.98 13.67 11.25
C ASP A 189 -24.13 14.69 11.12
N GLY A 190 -23.82 15.98 11.27
CA GLY A 190 -24.81 17.06 11.08
C GLY A 190 -25.38 17.08 9.67
N GLU A 191 -24.50 17.04 8.66
CA GLU A 191 -24.92 17.02 7.24
C GLU A 191 -25.68 15.73 6.89
N PHE A 192 -25.29 14.58 7.44
CA PHE A 192 -26.06 13.35 7.28
C PHE A 192 -27.49 13.48 7.83
N ASN A 193 -27.65 14.05 9.03
CA ASN A 193 -28.94 14.24 9.66
C ASN A 193 -29.84 15.20 8.87
N VAL A 194 -29.27 16.29 8.33
CA VAL A 194 -30.00 17.21 7.45
C VAL A 194 -30.56 16.47 6.24
N ARG A 195 -29.72 15.69 5.53
CA ARG A 195 -30.15 14.93 4.35
C ARG A 195 -31.20 13.88 4.66
N LEU A 196 -31.11 13.22 5.82
CA LEU A 196 -32.10 12.26 6.30
C LEU A 196 -33.47 12.95 6.47
N LEU A 197 -33.49 14.11 7.14
CA LEU A 197 -34.72 14.88 7.38
C LEU A 197 -35.33 15.39 6.06
N GLU A 198 -34.51 15.93 5.16
CA GLU A 198 -34.95 16.39 3.84
C GLU A 198 -35.62 15.26 3.04
N LYS A 199 -34.95 14.11 2.94
CA LYS A 199 -35.51 12.94 2.22
C LYS A 199 -36.78 12.40 2.88
N ARG A 200 -36.84 12.37 4.20
CA ARG A 200 -38.04 11.98 4.94
C ARG A 200 -39.21 12.91 4.66
N LEU A 201 -38.97 14.22 4.61
CA LEU A 201 -40.01 15.22 4.31
C LEU A 201 -40.52 15.07 2.87
N LEU A 202 -39.63 14.88 1.90
CA LEU A 202 -39.99 14.65 0.50
C LEU A 202 -40.89 13.41 0.35
N MET A 203 -40.52 12.29 0.97
CA MET A 203 -41.34 11.08 0.93
C MET A 203 -42.72 11.27 1.60
N ALA A 204 -42.79 12.07 2.68
CA ALA A 204 -44.05 12.36 3.34
C ALA A 204 -44.97 13.26 2.48
N GLN A 205 -44.40 14.10 1.62
CA GLN A 205 -45.14 14.92 0.66
C GLN A 205 -45.65 14.08 -0.52
N GLU A 206 -44.81 13.19 -1.05
CA GLU A 206 -45.18 12.27 -2.15
C GLU A 206 -46.32 11.33 -1.77
N ARG A 207 -46.38 10.86 -0.51
CA ARG A 207 -47.48 10.01 -0.02
C ARG A 207 -48.82 10.72 0.16
N ARG A 208 -48.86 12.05 0.05
CA ARG A 208 -50.08 12.86 0.19
C ARG A 208 -50.71 13.25 -1.15
N LEU A 209 -50.05 12.93 -2.26
CA LEU A 209 -50.52 13.11 -3.63
C LEU A 209 -51.03 11.77 -4.18
#